data_AF-A0A2M7KYH2-F1
#
_entry.id   AF-A0A2M7KYH2-F1
#
_cell.length_a   1.000
_cell.length_b   1.000
_cell.length_c   1.000
_cell.angle_alpha   90.00
_cell.angle_beta   90.00
_cell.angle_gamma   90.00
#
_symmetry.space_group_name_H-M   'P 1'
#
loop_
_entity.id
_entity.type
_entity.pdbx_description
1 polymer ?
#
loop_
_entity_poly.entity_id
_entity_poly.type
_entity_poly.pdbx_seq_one_letter_code
_entity_poly.pdbx_strand_id
1 'polypeptide(L)'
;MTDTRTETTDITRRQFLGSAALFGGTAAGLVSGRASDLPAECAPNAYQLADSTNMLHTVCLQCNTGCGIRVKLQDGVAVKIEGSPYSPWTLVPPIDYRTPLADAALVEGALCPKGQAGVQTAYDPYRIVKVLKRAGPRGANEWTAIPFEQAVREIVDGGTLFRNVKGKETRRVTGLRELWALKDAKLAAEMSTAVEEIRTQKSAREKQEAVEAFKARFKDHLHLLIDPEHPDLGPKNNQVSFVWDRLKGGRAEFIKRFISESFGSINAHGHTTVCQGSLYFTGEAMSDQFVEGRLTGGKKFYWQADTANVEFLLAIGSSYIEGGYGPTHHARKLMGNLVEDKVKIAVVDPRFSKIAAKAWMWVPAKPGTEAALALGMIRWIIDEQRYDRKFLSAANKAGAKAVGEQSWTNAAWLVKEDGSFLRASEAGVGQKETRTTADGKK
;
A
#
# COMPACT_ATOMS: atom_id res chain seq x y z
N MET A 1 3.14 0.68 -61.89
CA MET A 1 2.46 -0.62 -61.65
C MET A 1 3.43 -1.71 -62.05
N THR A 2 4.20 -2.18 -61.07
CA THR A 2 5.13 -3.31 -61.21
C THR A 2 4.52 -4.49 -60.46
N ASP A 3 4.32 -5.57 -61.22
CA ASP A 3 3.60 -6.78 -60.86
C ASP A 3 4.40 -7.63 -59.87
N THR A 4 3.98 -7.68 -58.60
CA THR A 4 4.51 -8.63 -57.61
C THR A 4 3.63 -9.87 -57.56
N ARG A 5 4.01 -10.88 -58.37
CA ARG A 5 3.50 -12.24 -58.24
C ARG A 5 3.92 -12.83 -56.90
N THR A 6 2.94 -13.14 -56.08
CA THR A 6 3.07 -13.94 -54.85
C THR A 6 3.12 -15.41 -55.27
N GLU A 7 4.27 -16.07 -55.10
CA GLU A 7 4.36 -17.52 -55.21
C GLU A 7 3.76 -18.14 -53.94
N THR A 8 2.57 -18.73 -54.07
CA THR A 8 1.98 -19.59 -53.05
C THR A 8 2.57 -20.99 -53.19
N THR A 9 3.36 -21.42 -52.21
CA THR A 9 3.85 -22.79 -52.11
C THR A 9 2.73 -23.72 -51.62
N ASP A 10 2.18 -24.53 -52.53
CA ASP A 10 1.18 -25.56 -52.21
C ASP A 10 1.80 -26.71 -51.40
N ILE A 11 1.51 -26.79 -50.10
CA ILE A 11 1.88 -27.94 -49.26
C ILE A 11 0.83 -29.04 -49.45
N THR A 12 1.26 -30.21 -49.93
CA THR A 12 0.36 -31.35 -50.11
C THR A 12 -0.01 -32.01 -48.77
N ARG A 13 -1.22 -32.56 -48.67
CA ARG A 13 -1.69 -33.34 -47.49
C ARG A 13 -0.72 -34.42 -47.04
N ARG A 14 0.05 -35.00 -47.96
CA ARG A 14 1.06 -36.03 -47.66
C ARG A 14 2.31 -35.45 -46.97
N GLN A 15 2.72 -34.22 -47.32
CA GLN A 15 3.80 -33.51 -46.64
C GLN A 15 3.39 -33.06 -45.22
N PHE A 16 2.14 -32.64 -45.04
CA PHE A 16 1.59 -32.30 -43.72
C PHE A 16 1.53 -33.52 -42.77
N LEU A 17 1.09 -34.67 -43.27
CA LEU A 17 1.05 -35.91 -42.46
C LEU A 17 2.45 -36.48 -42.17
N GLY A 18 3.40 -36.32 -43.11
CA GLY A 18 4.80 -36.71 -42.88
C GLY A 18 5.49 -35.89 -41.80
N SER A 19 5.15 -34.61 -41.66
CA SER A 19 5.68 -33.73 -40.61
C SER A 19 4.97 -33.89 -39.26
N ALA A 20 3.72 -34.33 -39.24
CA ALA A 20 3.02 -34.69 -38.00
C ALA A 20 3.62 -35.93 -37.30
N ALA A 21 4.22 -36.86 -38.04
CA ALA A 21 4.88 -38.04 -37.47
C ALA A 21 6.18 -37.72 -36.70
N LEU A 22 6.77 -36.54 -36.91
CA LEU A 22 7.99 -36.09 -36.22
C LEU A 22 7.74 -35.51 -34.82
N PHE A 23 6.49 -35.18 -34.48
CA PHE A 23 6.14 -34.55 -33.19
C PHE A 23 5.39 -35.48 -32.22
N GLY A 24 5.17 -36.74 -32.58
CA GLY A 24 4.43 -37.71 -31.79
C GLY A 24 5.26 -38.90 -31.32
N GLY A 25 5.99 -38.76 -30.22
CA GLY A 25 6.37 -39.87 -29.34
C GLY A 25 7.62 -40.70 -29.72
N THR A 26 8.55 -40.73 -28.76
CA THR A 26 9.68 -41.66 -28.57
C THR A 26 9.72 -42.97 -29.38
N ALA A 27 10.70 -43.12 -30.27
CA ALA A 27 11.44 -44.37 -30.51
C ALA A 27 12.72 -44.10 -31.32
N ALA A 28 13.84 -44.62 -30.85
CA ALA A 28 15.12 -44.63 -31.58
C ALA A 28 15.00 -45.51 -32.84
N GLY A 29 15.45 -44.99 -33.99
CA GLY A 29 15.55 -45.74 -35.24
C GLY A 29 16.33 -44.95 -36.29
N LEU A 30 17.51 -45.44 -36.66
CA LEU A 30 18.34 -44.88 -37.72
C LEU A 30 17.57 -44.79 -39.04
N VAL A 31 17.41 -43.59 -39.57
CA VAL A 31 17.21 -43.36 -41.00
C VAL A 31 18.35 -42.45 -41.47
N SER A 32 19.41 -43.09 -41.96
CA SER A 32 20.47 -42.44 -42.71
C SER A 32 19.95 -42.15 -44.12
N GLY A 33 19.39 -40.96 -44.31
CA GLY A 33 18.79 -40.56 -45.58
C GLY A 33 18.47 -39.07 -45.64
N ARG A 34 19.42 -38.29 -46.17
CA ARG A 34 19.29 -36.92 -46.69
C ARG A 34 18.44 -35.95 -45.84
N ALA A 35 19.03 -35.50 -44.74
CA ALA A 35 18.58 -34.32 -43.99
C ALA A 35 19.20 -33.00 -44.55
N SER A 36 19.68 -32.99 -45.79
CA SER A 36 20.43 -31.86 -46.37
C SER A 36 19.60 -30.88 -47.20
N ASP A 37 18.33 -31.18 -47.46
CA ASP A 37 17.45 -30.35 -48.31
C ASP A 37 16.27 -29.73 -47.54
N LEU A 38 16.40 -29.58 -46.22
CA LEU A 38 15.53 -28.67 -45.47
C LEU A 38 16.09 -27.25 -45.59
N PRO A 39 15.28 -26.22 -45.93
CA PRO A 39 15.75 -24.85 -45.95
C PRO A 39 16.42 -24.52 -44.62
N ALA A 40 17.64 -23.98 -44.70
CA ALA A 40 18.43 -23.53 -43.56
C ALA A 40 17.87 -22.22 -42.96
N GLU A 41 16.57 -22.17 -42.69
CA GLU A 41 15.87 -21.14 -41.91
C GLU A 41 15.12 -21.77 -40.73
N CYS A 42 15.81 -22.67 -40.03
CA CYS A 42 15.52 -22.96 -38.64
C CYS A 42 16.85 -22.91 -37.91
N ALA A 43 17.47 -21.71 -37.87
CA ALA A 43 18.20 -21.38 -36.66
C ALA A 43 17.24 -21.68 -35.50
N PRO A 44 17.65 -22.41 -34.44
CA PRO A 44 16.79 -22.55 -33.28
C PRO A 44 16.47 -21.11 -32.89
N ASN A 45 15.20 -20.69 -33.03
CA ASN A 45 14.78 -19.35 -32.66
C ASN A 45 15.15 -19.23 -31.19
N ALA A 46 16.32 -18.63 -30.91
CA ALA A 46 16.78 -18.39 -29.56
C ALA A 46 15.63 -17.63 -28.94
N TYR A 47 15.01 -18.22 -27.92
CA TYR A 47 13.79 -17.65 -27.33
C TYR A 47 14.15 -16.24 -26.89
N GLN A 48 13.75 -15.23 -27.67
CA GLN A 48 14.24 -13.86 -27.52
C GLN A 48 13.92 -13.30 -26.13
N LEU A 49 12.87 -13.83 -25.52
CA LEU A 49 12.40 -13.56 -24.16
C LEU A 49 13.23 -14.25 -23.07
N ALA A 50 14.27 -15.02 -23.40
CA ALA A 50 15.33 -15.49 -22.49
C ALA A 50 16.63 -14.70 -22.66
N ASP A 51 16.75 -13.82 -23.66
CA ASP A 51 17.90 -12.93 -23.77
C ASP A 51 17.82 -11.84 -22.70
N SER A 52 18.83 -11.81 -21.82
CA SER A 52 18.95 -10.81 -20.75
C SER A 52 19.00 -9.36 -21.24
N THR A 53 19.46 -9.12 -22.49
CA THR A 53 19.51 -7.77 -23.08
C THR A 53 18.11 -7.20 -23.36
N ASN A 54 17.11 -8.07 -23.51
CA ASN A 54 15.71 -7.73 -23.71
C ASN A 54 14.90 -7.73 -22.40
N MET A 55 15.55 -7.55 -21.24
CA MET A 55 14.88 -7.55 -19.94
C MET A 55 15.13 -6.27 -19.14
N LEU A 56 14.06 -5.67 -18.64
CA LEU A 56 14.12 -4.54 -17.71
C LEU A 56 13.67 -4.96 -16.32
N HIS A 57 14.52 -4.73 -15.32
CA HIS A 57 14.20 -5.00 -13.92
C HIS A 57 13.51 -3.79 -13.29
N THR A 58 12.38 -4.03 -12.63
CA THR A 58 11.60 -2.98 -11.97
C THR A 58 10.75 -3.56 -10.84
N VAL A 59 9.77 -2.80 -10.36
CA VAL A 59 8.94 -3.15 -9.21
C VAL A 59 7.47 -3.17 -9.62
N CYS A 60 6.75 -4.24 -9.25
CA CYS A 60 5.32 -4.37 -9.49
C CYS A 60 4.53 -3.44 -8.58
N LEU A 61 3.73 -2.54 -9.17
CA LEU A 61 2.90 -1.57 -8.47
C LEU A 61 1.40 -1.87 -8.53
N GLN A 62 1.03 -3.08 -8.96
CA GLN A 62 -0.37 -3.52 -9.05
C GLN A 62 -1.02 -3.73 -7.65
N CYS A 63 -0.19 -3.87 -6.61
CA CYS A 63 -0.61 -3.82 -5.22
C CYS A 63 0.50 -3.17 -4.37
N ASN A 64 0.37 -3.14 -3.04
CA ASN A 64 1.39 -2.44 -2.23
C ASN A 64 2.70 -3.20 -2.06
N THR A 65 2.75 -4.50 -2.32
CA THR A 65 3.90 -5.34 -1.94
C THR A 65 5.21 -4.84 -2.53
N GLY A 66 5.18 -4.35 -3.77
CA GLY A 66 6.40 -3.98 -4.46
C GLY A 66 7.26 -5.21 -4.79
N CYS A 67 6.63 -6.26 -5.31
CA CYS A 67 7.36 -7.45 -5.79
C CYS A 67 8.37 -7.02 -6.85
N GLY A 68 9.63 -7.47 -6.74
CA GLY A 68 10.61 -7.26 -7.81
C GLY A 68 10.20 -8.07 -9.03
N ILE A 69 10.16 -7.42 -10.20
CA ILE A 69 9.74 -8.02 -11.46
C ILE A 69 10.77 -7.77 -12.54
N ARG A 70 10.69 -8.55 -13.60
CA ARG A 70 11.35 -8.30 -14.86
C ARG A 70 10.32 -8.19 -15.98
N VAL A 71 10.49 -7.20 -16.84
CA VAL A 71 9.69 -6.96 -18.03
C VAL A 71 10.49 -7.43 -19.23
N LYS A 72 9.94 -8.37 -19.98
CA LYS A 72 10.57 -8.92 -21.18
C LYS A 72 10.07 -8.17 -22.40
N LEU A 73 11.01 -7.76 -23.24
CA LEU A 73 10.79 -6.95 -24.43
C LEU A 73 10.89 -7.82 -25.68
N GLN A 74 10.09 -7.50 -26.68
CA GLN A 74 10.22 -8.00 -28.04
C GLN A 74 10.11 -6.80 -28.96
N ASP A 75 11.14 -6.57 -29.78
CA ASP A 75 11.23 -5.41 -30.69
C ASP A 75 11.01 -4.06 -29.97
N GLY A 76 11.52 -3.93 -28.74
CA GLY A 76 11.37 -2.74 -27.90
C GLY A 76 10.01 -2.59 -27.21
N VAL A 77 9.09 -3.54 -27.40
CA VAL A 77 7.73 -3.54 -26.80
C VAL A 77 7.69 -4.50 -25.62
N ALA A 78 7.06 -4.11 -24.51
CA ALA A 78 6.88 -5.00 -23.36
C ALA A 78 5.81 -6.05 -23.67
N VAL A 79 6.18 -7.34 -23.66
CA VAL A 79 5.25 -8.44 -24.00
C VAL A 79 4.97 -9.39 -22.85
N LYS A 80 5.84 -9.43 -21.82
CA LYS A 80 5.66 -10.29 -20.66
C LYS A 80 6.21 -9.67 -19.39
N ILE A 81 5.56 -9.91 -18.26
CA ILE A 81 6.06 -9.58 -16.92
C ILE A 81 6.16 -10.87 -16.11
N GLU A 82 7.33 -11.09 -15.52
CA GLU A 82 7.61 -12.22 -14.63
C GLU A 82 8.19 -11.73 -13.31
N GLY A 83 8.21 -12.60 -12.30
CA GLY A 83 8.92 -12.32 -11.06
C GLY A 83 10.42 -12.27 -11.29
N SER A 84 11.10 -11.33 -10.62
CA SER A 84 12.57 -11.31 -10.62
C SER A 84 13.10 -12.43 -9.72
N PRO A 85 14.04 -13.27 -10.18
CA PRO A 85 14.60 -14.33 -9.34
C PRO A 85 15.46 -13.77 -8.18
N TYR A 86 15.90 -12.51 -8.28
CA TYR A 86 16.62 -11.82 -7.20
C TYR A 86 15.71 -11.35 -6.06
N SER A 87 14.40 -11.23 -6.31
CA SER A 87 13.49 -10.67 -5.31
C SER A 87 12.94 -11.77 -4.39
N PRO A 88 13.07 -11.62 -3.06
CA PRO A 88 12.50 -12.58 -2.11
C PRO A 88 10.98 -12.64 -2.19
N TRP A 89 10.33 -11.63 -2.78
CA TRP A 89 8.88 -11.60 -2.96
C TRP A 89 8.36 -12.48 -4.09
N THR A 90 9.24 -12.91 -4.99
CA THR A 90 8.90 -13.65 -6.20
C THR A 90 9.64 -14.97 -6.32
N LEU A 91 10.72 -15.17 -5.59
CA LEU A 91 11.43 -16.46 -5.51
C LEU A 91 11.86 -16.74 -4.07
N VAL A 92 11.68 -17.99 -3.63
CA VAL A 92 12.03 -18.44 -2.27
C VAL A 92 12.75 -19.81 -2.37
N PRO A 93 14.05 -19.89 -2.00
CA PRO A 93 14.96 -18.76 -1.75
C PRO A 93 15.26 -17.96 -3.04
N PRO A 94 15.50 -16.64 -2.95
CA PRO A 94 15.98 -15.87 -4.10
C PRO A 94 17.41 -16.28 -4.48
N ILE A 95 17.81 -16.03 -5.73
CA ILE A 95 19.21 -16.23 -6.16
C ILE A 95 20.13 -15.15 -5.61
N ASP A 96 21.45 -15.39 -5.61
CA ASP A 96 22.46 -14.41 -5.19
C ASP A 96 22.38 -13.17 -6.10
N TYR A 97 22.42 -11.97 -5.52
CA TYR A 97 22.37 -10.71 -6.26
C TYR A 97 23.57 -10.51 -7.21
N ARG A 98 24.66 -11.26 -6.98
CA ARG A 98 25.87 -11.27 -7.82
C ARG A 98 25.76 -12.21 -9.01
N THR A 99 24.72 -13.04 -9.10
CA THR A 99 24.49 -13.90 -10.28
C THR A 99 24.40 -13.03 -11.53
N PRO A 100 25.15 -13.32 -12.61
CA PRO A 100 25.07 -12.56 -13.86
C PRO A 100 23.66 -12.52 -14.45
N LEU A 101 23.31 -11.42 -15.14
CA LEU A 101 21.98 -11.25 -15.74
C LEU A 101 21.64 -12.34 -16.78
N ALA A 102 22.64 -12.83 -17.52
CA ALA A 102 22.48 -13.93 -18.48
C ALA A 102 22.03 -15.23 -17.80
N ASP A 103 22.60 -15.55 -16.64
CA ASP A 103 22.22 -16.74 -15.87
C ASP A 103 20.87 -16.56 -15.18
N ALA A 104 20.64 -15.38 -14.59
CA ALA A 104 19.37 -15.05 -13.95
C ALA A 104 18.19 -15.01 -14.93
N ALA A 105 18.43 -14.69 -16.20
CA ALA A 105 17.40 -14.70 -17.25
C ALA A 105 16.75 -16.09 -17.42
N LEU A 106 17.50 -17.16 -17.14
CA LEU A 106 17.03 -18.55 -17.24
C LEU A 106 16.23 -19.01 -16.00
N VAL A 107 16.26 -18.25 -14.90
CA VAL A 107 15.54 -18.57 -13.67
C VAL A 107 14.21 -17.82 -13.62
N GLU A 108 13.10 -18.54 -13.48
CA GLU A 108 11.76 -17.94 -13.44
C GLU A 108 11.31 -17.62 -12.02
N GLY A 109 10.99 -16.34 -11.75
CA GLY A 109 10.33 -15.92 -10.52
C GLY A 109 8.80 -16.00 -10.65
N ALA A 110 8.13 -16.40 -9.57
CA ALA A 110 6.68 -16.41 -9.49
C ALA A 110 6.10 -14.99 -9.48
N LEU A 111 4.90 -14.83 -10.01
CA LEU A 111 4.17 -13.56 -9.96
C LEU A 111 2.66 -13.81 -9.98
N CYS A 112 1.92 -13.14 -9.11
CA CYS A 112 0.47 -13.27 -9.06
C CYS A 112 -0.21 -12.74 -10.34
N PRO A 113 -1.47 -13.12 -10.61
CA PRO A 113 -2.18 -12.71 -11.82
C PRO A 113 -2.23 -11.20 -12.02
N LYS A 114 -2.35 -10.41 -10.94
CA LYS A 114 -2.33 -8.94 -11.02
C LYS A 114 -1.02 -8.42 -11.62
N GLY A 115 0.12 -8.97 -11.18
CA GLY A 115 1.43 -8.56 -11.65
C GLY A 115 1.67 -8.97 -13.11
N GLN A 116 1.27 -10.19 -13.48
CA GLN A 116 1.35 -10.64 -14.87
C GLN A 116 0.44 -9.82 -15.79
N ALA A 117 -0.73 -9.42 -15.29
CA ALA A 117 -1.69 -8.59 -16.00
C ALA A 117 -1.23 -7.13 -16.24
N GLY A 118 -0.04 -6.76 -15.73
CA GLY A 118 0.46 -5.39 -15.86
C GLY A 118 0.72 -4.95 -17.31
N VAL A 119 0.99 -5.91 -18.21
CA VAL A 119 1.12 -5.65 -19.65
C VAL A 119 -0.20 -5.12 -20.21
N GLN A 120 -1.32 -5.75 -19.87
CA GLN A 120 -2.65 -5.32 -20.29
C GLN A 120 -2.97 -3.92 -19.77
N THR A 121 -2.60 -3.58 -18.52
CA THR A 121 -2.80 -2.22 -18.00
C THR A 121 -1.98 -1.18 -18.76
N ALA A 122 -0.77 -1.51 -19.20
CA ALA A 122 0.10 -0.58 -19.92
C ALA A 122 -0.44 -0.24 -21.32
N TYR A 123 -1.10 -1.22 -21.97
CA TYR A 123 -1.64 -1.13 -23.32
C TYR A 123 -3.17 -1.10 -23.37
N ASP A 124 -3.83 -0.84 -22.25
CA ASP A 124 -5.29 -0.82 -22.17
C ASP A 124 -5.86 0.20 -23.18
N PRO A 125 -6.84 -0.17 -24.03
CA PRO A 125 -7.39 0.74 -25.03
C PRO A 125 -8.13 1.95 -24.42
N TYR A 126 -8.53 1.87 -23.15
CA TYR A 126 -9.14 2.96 -22.38
C TYR A 126 -8.11 3.79 -21.59
N ARG A 127 -6.81 3.51 -21.73
CA ARG A 127 -5.77 4.28 -21.04
C ARG A 127 -5.81 5.73 -21.49
N ILE A 128 -5.93 6.64 -20.51
CA ILE A 128 -5.95 8.08 -20.76
C ILE A 128 -4.54 8.53 -21.15
N VAL A 129 -4.37 8.90 -22.42
CA VAL A 129 -3.09 9.39 -23.01
C VAL A 129 -3.12 10.86 -23.41
N LYS A 130 -4.27 11.53 -23.25
CA LYS A 130 -4.48 12.96 -23.54
C LYS A 130 -5.21 13.61 -22.37
N VAL A 131 -5.08 14.92 -22.23
CA VAL A 131 -5.92 15.65 -21.27
C VAL A 131 -7.35 15.72 -21.80
N LEU A 132 -8.30 15.29 -20.98
CA LEU A 132 -9.72 15.31 -21.29
C LEU A 132 -10.42 16.37 -20.46
N LYS A 133 -11.14 17.27 -21.14
CA LYS A 133 -12.01 18.28 -20.53
C LYS A 133 -13.46 17.91 -20.80
N ARG A 134 -14.31 18.12 -19.80
CA ARG A 134 -15.75 17.82 -19.89
C ARG A 134 -16.40 18.70 -20.96
N ALA A 135 -17.18 18.09 -21.85
CA ALA A 135 -17.91 18.77 -22.92
C ALA A 135 -19.44 18.81 -22.70
N GLY A 136 -19.96 18.04 -21.75
CA GLY A 136 -21.39 17.99 -21.39
C GLY A 136 -21.68 17.98 -19.89
N PRO A 137 -22.94 17.72 -19.48
CA PRO A 137 -23.32 17.60 -18.08
C PRO A 137 -22.52 16.54 -17.31
N ARG A 138 -22.41 16.68 -15.98
CA ARG A 138 -21.72 15.67 -15.16
C ARG A 138 -22.47 14.34 -15.24
N GLY A 139 -21.75 13.28 -15.59
CA GLY A 139 -22.32 11.93 -15.78
C GLY A 139 -22.73 11.60 -17.23
N ALA A 140 -22.73 12.57 -18.15
CA ALA A 140 -23.11 12.35 -19.55
C ALA A 140 -22.04 11.62 -20.39
N ASN A 141 -20.85 11.38 -19.83
CA ASN A 141 -19.70 10.80 -20.52
C ASN A 141 -19.23 11.57 -21.78
N GLU A 142 -19.44 12.89 -21.79
CA GLU A 142 -19.03 13.76 -22.90
C GLU A 142 -17.71 14.48 -22.59
N TRP A 143 -16.71 14.27 -23.44
CA TRP A 143 -15.33 14.76 -23.27
C TRP A 143 -14.77 15.32 -24.57
N THR A 144 -13.91 16.32 -24.45
CA THR A 144 -13.08 16.84 -25.53
C THR A 144 -11.61 16.83 -25.11
N ALA A 145 -10.70 16.59 -26.05
CA ALA A 145 -9.27 16.65 -25.78
C ALA A 145 -8.79 18.10 -25.83
N ILE A 146 -7.94 18.49 -24.89
CA ILE A 146 -7.31 19.82 -24.85
C ILE A 146 -5.78 19.71 -24.72
N PRO A 147 -5.02 20.73 -25.15
CA PRO A 147 -3.58 20.81 -24.87
C PRO A 147 -3.29 20.83 -23.37
N PHE A 148 -2.14 20.27 -22.99
CA PHE A 148 -1.72 20.19 -21.58
C PHE A 148 -1.55 21.59 -20.95
N GLU A 149 -0.99 22.52 -21.71
CA GLU A 149 -0.74 23.90 -21.30
C GLU A 149 -2.05 24.66 -21.06
N GLN A 150 -3.09 24.36 -21.85
CA GLN A 150 -4.42 24.90 -21.62
C GLN A 150 -4.98 24.37 -20.29
N ALA A 151 -4.84 23.07 -20.02
CA ALA A 151 -5.31 22.47 -18.78
C ALA A 151 -4.65 23.10 -17.55
N VAL A 152 -3.34 23.30 -17.59
CA VAL A 152 -2.59 23.97 -16.50
C VAL A 152 -3.12 25.38 -16.27
N ARG A 153 -3.27 26.21 -17.32
CA ARG A 153 -3.83 27.56 -17.19
C ARG A 153 -5.24 27.55 -16.61
N GLU A 154 -6.11 26.70 -17.13
CA GLU A 154 -7.51 26.61 -16.66
C GLU A 154 -7.62 26.16 -15.20
N ILE A 155 -6.78 25.22 -14.75
CA ILE A 155 -6.75 24.76 -13.35
C ILE A 155 -6.21 25.85 -12.42
N VAL A 156 -5.16 26.56 -12.84
CA VAL A 156 -4.50 27.57 -12.01
C VAL A 156 -5.32 28.86 -11.94
N ASP A 157 -5.78 29.37 -13.08
CA ASP A 157 -6.41 30.70 -13.17
C ASP A 157 -7.94 30.63 -13.06
N GLY A 158 -8.57 29.48 -13.35
CA GLY A 158 -10.02 29.32 -13.31
C GLY A 158 -10.73 30.12 -14.41
N GLY A 159 -11.94 30.61 -14.12
CA GLY A 159 -12.76 31.41 -15.04
C GLY A 159 -14.00 30.68 -15.56
N THR A 160 -14.58 31.16 -16.67
CA THR A 160 -15.79 30.57 -17.26
C THR A 160 -15.41 29.44 -18.23
N LEU A 161 -15.06 28.29 -17.68
CA LEU A 161 -14.42 27.21 -18.44
C LEU A 161 -15.39 26.32 -19.24
N PHE A 162 -16.69 26.37 -18.93
CA PHE A 162 -17.70 25.43 -19.44
C PHE A 162 -18.86 26.14 -20.14
N ARG A 163 -18.58 27.24 -20.86
CA ARG A 163 -19.61 28.03 -21.56
C ARG A 163 -20.45 27.23 -22.53
N ASN A 164 -19.85 26.20 -23.11
CA ASN A 164 -20.46 25.28 -24.07
C ASN A 164 -21.27 24.14 -23.42
N VAL A 165 -21.25 24.03 -22.08
CA VAL A 165 -22.00 23.00 -21.36
C VAL A 165 -23.33 23.58 -20.88
N LYS A 166 -24.43 22.93 -21.28
CA LYS A 166 -25.79 23.33 -20.90
C LYS A 166 -25.92 23.53 -19.38
N GLY A 167 -26.37 24.70 -18.95
CA GLY A 167 -26.56 25.07 -17.54
C GLY A 167 -25.26 25.44 -16.80
N LYS A 168 -24.18 25.73 -17.54
CA LYS A 168 -22.87 26.18 -17.02
C LYS A 168 -22.32 27.39 -17.77
N GLU A 169 -23.14 28.03 -18.59
CA GLU A 169 -22.79 29.14 -19.49
C GLU A 169 -22.15 30.31 -18.74
N THR A 170 -22.67 30.63 -17.56
CA THR A 170 -22.20 31.72 -16.70
C THR A 170 -21.38 31.22 -15.50
N ARG A 171 -21.19 29.90 -15.35
CA ARG A 171 -20.51 29.34 -14.18
C ARG A 171 -19.03 29.72 -14.21
N ARG A 172 -18.61 30.51 -13.22
CA ARG A 172 -17.21 30.74 -12.90
C ARG A 172 -16.67 29.59 -12.05
N VAL A 173 -15.50 29.09 -12.42
CA VAL A 173 -14.72 28.12 -11.65
C VAL A 173 -13.59 28.87 -10.98
N THR A 174 -13.45 28.71 -9.68
CA THR A 174 -12.33 29.26 -8.91
C THR A 174 -11.06 28.47 -9.23
N GLY A 175 -9.99 29.18 -9.62
CA GLY A 175 -8.68 28.58 -9.89
C GLY A 175 -7.83 28.43 -8.62
N LEU A 176 -6.79 27.60 -8.67
CA LEU A 176 -5.85 27.42 -7.56
C LEU A 176 -5.19 28.74 -7.12
N ARG A 177 -4.95 29.68 -8.06
CA ARG A 177 -4.35 30.99 -7.75
C ARG A 177 -5.18 31.81 -6.79
N GLU A 178 -6.51 31.76 -6.92
CA GLU A 178 -7.45 32.48 -6.05
C GLU A 178 -7.59 31.78 -4.69
N LEU A 179 -7.53 30.44 -4.67
CA LEU A 179 -7.60 29.65 -3.43
C LEU A 179 -6.31 29.69 -2.61
N TRP A 180 -5.17 30.03 -3.21
CA TRP A 180 -3.91 30.26 -2.52
C TRP A 180 -3.92 31.61 -1.79
N ALA A 181 -4.79 31.73 -0.78
CA ALA A 181 -5.10 32.99 -0.10
C ALA A 181 -4.03 33.36 0.95
N LEU A 182 -3.74 32.45 1.89
CA LEU A 182 -2.74 32.67 2.93
C LEU A 182 -1.37 32.16 2.45
N LYS A 183 -0.43 33.08 2.21
CA LYS A 183 0.91 32.78 1.66
C LYS A 183 2.05 33.08 2.63
N ASP A 184 1.80 33.92 3.63
CA ASP A 184 2.78 34.27 4.64
C ASP A 184 2.89 33.12 5.66
N ALA A 185 4.04 32.46 5.68
CA ALA A 185 4.31 31.32 6.55
C ALA A 185 4.30 31.68 8.04
N LYS A 186 4.72 32.90 8.40
CA LYS A 186 4.73 33.36 9.79
C LYS A 186 3.30 33.61 10.26
N LEU A 187 2.51 34.32 9.47
CA LEU A 187 1.09 34.55 9.76
C LEU A 187 0.32 33.21 9.84
N ALA A 188 0.60 32.27 8.94
CA ALA A 188 -0.01 30.94 8.98
C ALA A 188 0.31 30.18 10.27
N ALA A 189 1.55 30.23 10.74
CA ALA A 189 1.95 29.61 12.00
C ALA A 189 1.27 30.29 13.22
N GLU A 190 1.19 31.62 13.22
CA GLU A 190 0.51 32.39 14.27
C GLU A 190 -0.99 32.08 14.34
N MET A 191 -1.68 32.08 13.19
CA MET A 191 -3.11 31.72 13.11
C MET A 191 -3.34 30.26 13.50
N SER A 192 -2.48 29.34 13.06
CA SER A 192 -2.58 27.92 13.46
C SER A 192 -2.44 27.74 14.97
N THR A 193 -1.53 28.47 15.61
CA THR A 193 -1.36 28.41 17.08
C THR A 193 -2.61 28.92 17.79
N ALA A 194 -3.16 30.04 17.34
CA ALA A 194 -4.39 30.60 17.91
C ALA A 194 -5.62 29.70 17.68
N VAL A 195 -5.67 28.93 16.58
CA VAL A 195 -6.72 27.91 16.37
C VAL A 195 -6.62 26.77 17.37
N GLU A 196 -5.42 26.35 17.77
CA GLU A 196 -5.26 25.31 18.81
C GLU A 196 -5.77 25.78 20.17
N GLU A 197 -5.63 27.08 20.49
CA GLU A 197 -6.25 27.67 21.69
C GLU A 197 -7.77 27.52 21.69
N ILE A 198 -8.42 27.60 20.52
CA ILE A 198 -9.87 27.35 20.36
C ILE A 198 -10.19 25.86 20.53
N ARG A 199 -9.38 24.97 19.92
CA ARG A 199 -9.61 23.52 19.94
C ARG A 199 -9.48 22.90 21.33
N THR A 200 -8.63 23.49 22.18
CA THR A 200 -8.41 23.02 23.56
C THR A 200 -9.54 23.37 24.53
N GLN A 201 -10.42 24.33 24.18
CA GLN A 201 -11.57 24.69 25.01
C GLN A 201 -12.61 23.57 25.07
N LYS A 202 -13.24 23.41 26.24
CA LYS A 202 -14.16 22.29 26.49
C LYS A 202 -15.63 22.71 26.37
N SER A 203 -15.97 23.91 26.81
CA SER A 203 -17.35 24.40 26.72
C SER A 203 -17.62 25.19 25.43
N ALA A 204 -18.88 25.24 25.00
CA ALA A 204 -19.29 26.02 23.84
C ALA A 204 -19.06 27.53 24.04
N ARG A 205 -19.25 28.02 25.28
CA ARG A 205 -19.07 29.44 25.62
C ARG A 205 -17.59 29.84 25.51
N GLU A 206 -16.68 29.07 26.10
CA GLU A 206 -15.24 29.32 26.00
C GLU A 206 -14.76 29.29 24.55
N LYS A 207 -15.28 28.36 23.74
CA LYS A 207 -14.99 28.32 22.29
C LYS A 207 -15.44 29.60 21.59
N GLN A 208 -16.64 30.08 21.87
CA GLN A 208 -17.13 31.33 21.26
C GLN A 208 -16.27 32.52 21.68
N GLU A 209 -15.96 32.65 22.96
CA GLU A 209 -15.08 33.73 23.47
C GLU A 209 -13.68 33.67 22.82
N ALA A 210 -13.13 32.47 22.64
CA ALA A 210 -11.85 32.27 21.94
C ALA A 210 -11.93 32.62 20.44
N VAL A 211 -13.06 32.34 19.77
CA VAL A 211 -13.31 32.76 18.38
C VAL A 211 -13.38 34.29 18.28
N GLU A 212 -14.06 34.98 19.21
CA GLU A 212 -14.08 36.44 19.23
C GLU A 212 -12.68 37.04 19.46
N ALA A 213 -11.91 36.48 20.38
CA ALA A 213 -10.52 36.88 20.63
C ALA A 213 -9.65 36.67 19.37
N PHE A 214 -9.83 35.55 18.68
CA PHE A 214 -9.17 35.27 17.41
C PHE A 214 -9.54 36.33 16.35
N LYS A 215 -10.83 36.64 16.19
CA LYS A 215 -11.30 37.64 15.23
C LYS A 215 -10.73 39.03 15.52
N ALA A 216 -10.68 39.42 16.80
CA ALA A 216 -10.10 40.68 17.22
C ALA A 216 -8.58 40.75 16.92
N ARG A 217 -7.85 39.65 17.17
CA ARG A 217 -6.40 39.55 16.92
C ARG A 217 -6.05 39.60 15.44
N PHE A 218 -6.85 38.97 14.57
CA PHE A 218 -6.57 38.84 13.13
C PHE A 218 -7.55 39.63 12.25
N LYS A 219 -8.11 40.74 12.76
CA LYS A 219 -9.17 41.53 12.09
C LYS A 219 -8.87 41.88 10.62
N ASP A 220 -7.61 42.18 10.30
CA ASP A 220 -7.19 42.59 8.95
C ASP A 220 -6.97 41.39 8.01
N HIS A 221 -7.02 40.16 8.54
CA HIS A 221 -6.72 38.91 7.84
C HIS A 221 -7.91 37.95 7.76
N LEU A 222 -9.08 38.30 8.30
CA LEU A 222 -10.27 37.43 8.29
C LEU A 222 -10.71 37.02 6.89
N HIS A 223 -10.48 37.88 5.89
CA HIS A 223 -10.79 37.61 4.48
C HIS A 223 -9.99 36.43 3.87
N LEU A 224 -8.93 35.97 4.54
CA LEU A 224 -8.11 34.83 4.14
C LEU A 224 -8.70 33.48 4.58
N LEU A 225 -9.64 33.50 5.53
CA LEU A 225 -10.29 32.31 6.09
C LEU A 225 -11.44 31.82 5.21
N ILE A 226 -11.73 30.52 5.31
CA ILE A 226 -12.95 29.94 4.73
C ILE A 226 -14.17 30.60 5.36
N ASP A 227 -14.17 30.66 6.69
CA ASP A 227 -15.21 31.25 7.51
C ASP A 227 -14.59 31.86 8.78
N PRO A 228 -14.64 33.19 8.97
CA PRO A 228 -14.15 33.84 10.18
C PRO A 228 -14.86 33.43 11.47
N GLU A 229 -16.10 32.93 11.40
CA GLU A 229 -16.84 32.40 12.55
C GLU A 229 -16.41 30.96 12.91
N HIS A 230 -15.75 30.29 11.97
CA HIS A 230 -15.16 28.96 12.14
C HIS A 230 -13.68 28.96 11.72
N PRO A 231 -12.81 29.68 12.45
CA PRO A 231 -11.39 29.80 12.11
C PRO A 231 -10.66 28.45 12.16
N ASP A 232 -11.23 27.44 12.83
CA ASP A 232 -10.74 26.07 12.89
C ASP A 232 -10.83 25.31 11.55
N LEU A 233 -11.66 25.78 10.60
CA LEU A 233 -11.64 25.34 9.20
C LEU A 233 -10.39 25.81 8.46
N GLY A 234 -9.75 26.87 8.96
CA GLY A 234 -8.49 27.42 8.45
C GLY A 234 -8.64 28.31 7.20
N PRO A 235 -7.53 28.57 6.49
CA PRO A 235 -7.51 29.46 5.34
C PRO A 235 -8.25 28.88 4.14
N LYS A 236 -8.66 29.72 3.18
CA LYS A 236 -9.28 29.31 1.90
C LYS A 236 -8.44 28.27 1.14
N ASN A 237 -7.14 28.21 1.41
CA ASN A 237 -6.25 27.17 0.90
C ASN A 237 -6.78 25.75 1.20
N ASN A 238 -7.40 25.54 2.36
CA ASN A 238 -7.97 24.26 2.76
C ASN A 238 -9.19 23.83 1.91
N GLN A 239 -9.76 24.71 1.08
CA GLN A 239 -10.82 24.31 0.13
C GLN A 239 -10.27 23.42 -1.00
N VAL A 240 -8.96 23.33 -1.16
CA VAL A 240 -8.31 22.36 -2.04
C VAL A 240 -8.04 21.07 -1.27
N SER A 241 -8.70 20.00 -1.67
CA SER A 241 -8.36 18.64 -1.24
C SER A 241 -7.63 17.91 -2.34
N PHE A 242 -6.47 17.33 -1.99
CA PHE A 242 -5.72 16.46 -2.89
C PHE A 242 -5.83 15.02 -2.38
N VAL A 243 -6.60 14.21 -3.10
CA VAL A 243 -6.82 12.81 -2.78
C VAL A 243 -6.07 11.95 -3.78
N TRP A 244 -5.17 11.11 -3.28
CA TRP A 244 -4.52 10.09 -4.09
C TRP A 244 -4.92 8.72 -3.58
N ASP A 245 -4.90 7.73 -4.47
CA ASP A 245 -4.98 6.33 -4.04
C ASP A 245 -3.65 5.92 -3.40
N ARG A 246 -2.88 5.05 -4.05
CA ARG A 246 -1.63 4.55 -3.52
C ARG A 246 -0.44 5.16 -4.27
N LEU A 247 0.32 5.97 -3.57
CA LEU A 247 1.60 6.49 -4.07
C LEU A 247 2.77 5.67 -3.54
N LYS A 248 3.79 5.56 -4.37
CA LYS A 248 5.10 5.02 -4.00
C LYS A 248 6.10 6.16 -3.85
N GLY A 249 7.27 5.84 -3.28
CA GLY A 249 8.31 6.80 -2.96
C GLY A 249 8.60 7.80 -4.09
N GLY A 250 8.95 9.03 -3.72
CA GLY A 250 9.20 10.14 -4.64
C GLY A 250 7.95 10.99 -4.95
N ARG A 251 6.81 10.36 -5.28
CA ARG A 251 5.57 11.11 -5.60
C ARG A 251 4.87 11.67 -4.37
N ALA A 252 4.88 10.91 -3.27
CA ALA A 252 4.29 11.35 -2.01
C ALA A 252 4.97 12.62 -1.49
N GLU A 253 6.30 12.69 -1.54
CA GLU A 253 7.05 13.88 -1.12
C GLU A 253 6.78 15.08 -2.00
N PHE A 254 6.68 14.89 -3.32
CA PHE A 254 6.28 15.96 -4.22
C PHE A 254 4.90 16.52 -3.88
N ILE A 255 3.92 15.64 -3.62
CA ILE A 255 2.55 16.06 -3.28
C ILE A 255 2.50 16.75 -1.92
N LYS A 256 3.20 16.23 -0.91
CA LYS A 256 3.33 16.88 0.39
C LYS A 256 3.94 18.27 0.26
N ARG A 257 5.05 18.39 -0.49
CA ARG A 257 5.69 19.67 -0.76
C ARG A 257 4.76 20.64 -1.48
N PHE A 258 4.03 20.17 -2.48
CA PHE A 258 3.14 21.02 -3.28
C PHE A 258 1.89 21.45 -2.51
N ILE A 259 1.13 20.50 -1.95
CA ILE A 259 -0.17 20.77 -1.32
C ILE A 259 -0.03 21.30 0.10
N SER A 260 0.77 20.63 0.94
CA SER A 260 0.84 20.94 2.36
C SER A 260 1.84 22.06 2.65
N GLU A 261 3.05 21.97 2.10
CA GLU A 261 4.13 22.91 2.45
C GLU A 261 4.06 24.21 1.65
N SER A 262 3.78 24.14 0.34
CA SER A 262 3.77 25.32 -0.54
C SER A 262 2.39 25.96 -0.66
N PHE A 263 1.37 25.16 -0.95
CA PHE A 263 0.00 25.65 -1.08
C PHE A 263 -0.67 25.89 0.27
N GLY A 264 -0.21 25.26 1.35
CA GLY A 264 -0.72 25.48 2.71
C GLY A 264 -2.08 24.83 2.98
N SER A 265 -2.46 23.80 2.22
CA SER A 265 -3.66 23.00 2.51
C SER A 265 -3.32 21.78 3.35
N ILE A 266 -4.07 21.59 4.44
CA ILE A 266 -3.95 20.38 5.28
C ILE A 266 -4.67 19.17 4.67
N ASN A 267 -5.46 19.37 3.62
CA ASN A 267 -6.33 18.35 3.04
C ASN A 267 -5.62 17.51 1.96
N ALA A 268 -4.53 16.86 2.34
CA ALA A 268 -3.75 15.95 1.50
C ALA A 268 -3.89 14.52 2.02
N HIS A 269 -4.72 13.70 1.36
CA HIS A 269 -5.08 12.37 1.86
C HIS A 269 -4.77 11.25 0.86
N GLY A 270 -4.13 10.19 1.38
CA GLY A 270 -3.82 8.97 0.64
C GLY A 270 -4.61 7.76 1.12
N HIS A 271 -4.53 6.66 0.38
CA HIS A 271 -5.21 5.38 0.69
C HIS A 271 -5.09 4.90 2.15
N THR A 272 -3.96 5.15 2.82
CA THR A 272 -3.72 4.72 4.21
C THR A 272 -4.79 5.24 5.18
N THR A 273 -5.34 6.44 4.97
CA THR A 273 -6.34 7.03 5.86
C THR A 273 -7.67 6.28 5.84
N VAL A 274 -7.98 5.58 4.74
CA VAL A 274 -9.25 4.85 4.56
C VAL A 274 -9.12 3.38 4.96
N CYS A 275 -7.93 2.79 4.85
CA CYS A 275 -7.76 1.33 4.98
C CYS A 275 -6.81 0.93 6.13
N GLN A 276 -5.58 1.43 6.14
CA GLN A 276 -4.52 0.87 7.00
C GLN A 276 -4.33 1.61 8.33
N GLY A 277 -5.10 2.67 8.58
CA GLY A 277 -4.96 3.51 9.77
C GLY A 277 -4.99 2.70 11.07
N SER A 278 -6.00 1.85 11.25
CA SER A 278 -6.16 1.00 12.43
C SER A 278 -4.94 0.11 12.69
N LEU A 279 -4.38 -0.52 11.64
CA LEU A 279 -3.19 -1.37 11.75
C LEU A 279 -1.98 -0.62 12.29
N TYR A 280 -1.73 0.60 11.80
CA TYR A 280 -0.60 1.41 12.25
C TYR A 280 -0.80 1.97 13.66
N PHE A 281 -2.02 2.38 14.01
CA PHE A 281 -2.34 2.86 15.36
C PHE A 281 -2.28 1.73 16.39
N THR A 282 -2.70 0.52 16.03
CA THR A 282 -2.52 -0.65 16.88
C THR A 282 -1.03 -0.96 17.08
N GLY A 283 -0.21 -0.95 16.03
CA GLY A 283 1.24 -1.15 16.15
C GLY A 283 1.93 -0.07 17.02
N GLU A 284 1.49 1.18 16.89
CA GLU A 284 1.95 2.29 17.73
C GLU A 284 1.58 2.05 19.20
N ALA A 285 0.30 1.81 19.50
CA ALA A 285 -0.16 1.54 20.87
C ALA A 285 0.49 0.31 21.50
N MET A 286 0.69 -0.78 20.73
CA MET A 286 1.35 -2.00 21.20
C MET A 286 2.84 -1.82 21.52
N SER A 287 3.48 -0.79 20.95
CA SER A 287 4.92 -0.54 21.13
C SER A 287 5.20 0.66 22.03
N ASP A 288 4.18 1.32 22.56
CA ASP A 288 4.34 2.41 23.50
C ASP A 288 5.17 2.00 24.72
N GLN A 289 6.00 2.93 25.16
CA GLN A 289 6.82 2.77 26.35
C GLN A 289 6.33 3.72 27.44
N PHE A 290 6.48 3.30 28.68
CA PHE A 290 6.08 4.12 29.81
C PHE A 290 7.19 5.14 30.11
N VAL A 291 6.96 6.39 29.68
CA VAL A 291 7.89 7.50 29.78
C VAL A 291 7.15 8.70 30.36
N GLU A 292 7.73 9.35 31.38
CA GLU A 292 7.20 10.59 31.96
C GLU A 292 5.72 10.50 32.39
N GLY A 293 5.33 9.38 33.01
CA GLY A 293 3.98 9.24 33.57
C GLY A 293 2.92 8.75 32.58
N ARG A 294 3.27 8.53 31.30
CA ARG A 294 2.32 8.08 30.27
C ARG A 294 2.94 7.04 29.33
N LEU A 295 2.08 6.26 28.66
CA LEU A 295 2.48 5.42 27.53
C LEU A 295 2.65 6.31 26.30
N THR A 296 3.83 6.29 25.70
CA THR A 296 4.17 7.13 24.53
C THR A 296 5.38 6.58 23.79
N GLY A 297 5.64 7.12 22.60
CA GLY A 297 6.85 6.83 21.84
C GLY A 297 6.78 5.54 21.02
N GLY A 298 5.60 4.92 20.94
CA GLY A 298 5.30 3.83 20.03
C GLY A 298 5.66 4.16 18.58
N LYS A 299 5.83 3.12 17.79
CA LYS A 299 6.19 3.23 16.37
C LYS A 299 5.03 2.78 15.51
N LYS A 300 4.72 3.56 14.47
CA LYS A 300 3.81 3.12 13.41
C LYS A 300 4.52 2.10 12.54
N PHE A 301 4.13 0.84 12.67
CA PHE A 301 4.61 -0.22 11.79
C PHE A 301 3.48 -1.20 11.47
N TYR A 302 3.65 -1.94 10.38
CA TYR A 302 2.70 -2.96 9.98
C TYR A 302 3.22 -4.33 10.44
N TRP A 303 2.60 -4.89 11.49
CA TRP A 303 2.96 -6.21 11.99
C TRP A 303 2.59 -7.28 10.97
N GLN A 304 3.59 -8.03 10.49
CA GLN A 304 3.39 -9.13 9.55
C GLN A 304 3.85 -10.44 10.21
N ALA A 305 3.05 -11.48 10.08
CA ALA A 305 3.43 -12.82 10.50
C ALA A 305 4.52 -13.38 9.60
N ASP A 306 5.49 -14.08 10.18
CA ASP A 306 6.44 -14.88 9.42
C ASP A 306 5.80 -16.20 9.02
N THR A 307 5.20 -16.23 7.83
CA THR A 307 4.52 -17.43 7.33
C THR A 307 5.44 -18.58 6.95
N ALA A 308 6.77 -18.40 7.00
CA ALA A 308 7.70 -19.51 6.79
C ALA A 308 7.85 -20.39 8.04
N ASN A 309 7.68 -19.82 9.23
CA ASN A 309 8.01 -20.48 10.51
C ASN A 309 6.80 -20.63 11.43
N VAL A 310 5.59 -20.31 10.95
CA VAL A 310 4.37 -20.44 11.74
C VAL A 310 3.89 -21.90 11.78
N GLU A 311 3.62 -22.40 12.98
CA GLU A 311 3.01 -23.73 13.20
C GLU A 311 1.47 -23.67 13.22
N PHE A 312 0.91 -22.53 13.65
CA PHE A 312 -0.52 -22.28 13.64
C PHE A 312 -0.84 -20.87 13.13
N LEU A 313 -1.50 -20.78 11.98
CA LEU A 313 -1.94 -19.52 11.39
C LEU A 313 -3.43 -19.31 11.63
N LEU A 314 -3.76 -18.29 12.43
CA LEU A 314 -5.12 -17.78 12.59
C LEU A 314 -5.34 -16.57 11.68
N ALA A 315 -6.10 -16.74 10.61
CA ALA A 315 -6.44 -15.67 9.67
C ALA A 315 -7.83 -15.11 9.97
N ILE A 316 -7.90 -13.92 10.59
CA ILE A 316 -9.16 -13.22 10.92
C ILE A 316 -9.36 -12.07 9.95
N GLY A 317 -10.46 -12.09 9.19
CA GLY A 317 -10.80 -11.03 8.22
C GLY A 317 -9.72 -10.77 7.16
N SER A 318 -8.85 -11.76 6.91
CA SER A 318 -7.65 -11.60 6.10
C SER A 318 -7.52 -12.74 5.09
N SER A 319 -7.60 -12.41 3.80
CA SER A 319 -7.40 -13.39 2.72
C SER A 319 -5.94 -13.40 2.27
N TYR A 320 -5.10 -14.02 3.10
CA TYR A 320 -3.64 -13.90 3.09
C TYR A 320 -2.96 -14.31 1.77
N ILE A 321 -3.50 -15.29 1.06
CA ILE A 321 -2.94 -15.83 -0.20
C ILE A 321 -3.50 -15.17 -1.47
N GLU A 322 -4.41 -14.19 -1.37
CA GLU A 322 -4.97 -13.50 -2.54
C GLU A 322 -5.05 -11.98 -2.39
N GLY A 323 -5.65 -11.51 -1.28
CA GLY A 323 -5.86 -10.10 -0.95
C GLY A 323 -4.78 -9.52 -0.04
N GLY A 324 -3.99 -10.37 0.61
CA GLY A 324 -2.88 -9.98 1.47
C GLY A 324 -1.72 -9.31 0.73
N TYR A 325 -0.79 -8.73 1.50
CA TYR A 325 0.41 -8.08 0.97
C TYR A 325 1.42 -9.13 0.54
N GLY A 326 1.50 -9.39 -0.75
CA GLY A 326 2.52 -10.28 -1.33
C GLY A 326 2.03 -11.71 -1.38
N PRO A 327 0.88 -11.96 -2.04
CA PRO A 327 0.29 -13.28 -2.11
C PRO A 327 1.26 -14.28 -2.75
N THR A 328 2.08 -13.84 -3.70
CA THR A 328 3.12 -14.67 -4.34
C THR A 328 4.08 -15.28 -3.32
N HIS A 329 4.59 -14.47 -2.38
CA HIS A 329 5.54 -14.91 -1.37
C HIS A 329 4.86 -15.76 -0.29
N HIS A 330 3.76 -15.24 0.24
CA HIS A 330 3.04 -15.89 1.34
C HIS A 330 2.45 -17.23 0.93
N ALA A 331 1.81 -17.32 -0.24
CA ALA A 331 1.24 -18.57 -0.71
C ALA A 331 2.32 -19.65 -0.88
N ARG A 332 3.48 -19.31 -1.44
CA ARG A 332 4.53 -20.33 -1.65
C ARG A 332 5.07 -20.89 -0.34
N LYS A 333 5.40 -20.02 0.62
CA LYS A 333 5.88 -20.45 1.94
C LYS A 333 4.83 -21.24 2.71
N LEU A 334 3.61 -20.71 2.78
CA LEU A 334 2.54 -21.30 3.57
C LEU A 334 2.06 -22.64 2.97
N MET A 335 1.91 -22.73 1.64
CA MET A 335 1.42 -23.95 1.00
C MET A 335 2.45 -25.07 1.04
N GLY A 336 3.75 -24.76 0.93
CA GLY A 336 4.81 -25.76 1.13
C GLY A 336 4.72 -26.38 2.53
N ASN A 337 4.67 -25.54 3.56
CA ASN A 337 4.51 -26.00 4.94
C ASN A 337 3.20 -26.76 5.17
N LEU A 338 2.12 -26.38 4.49
CA LEU A 338 0.83 -27.07 4.62
C LEU A 338 0.89 -28.49 4.04
N VAL A 339 1.56 -28.68 2.89
CA VAL A 339 1.74 -30.00 2.27
C VAL A 339 2.65 -30.90 3.11
N GLU A 340 3.62 -30.30 3.80
CA GLU A 340 4.53 -31.02 4.71
C GLU A 340 3.95 -31.19 6.13
N ASP A 341 2.67 -30.88 6.36
CA ASP A 341 1.99 -30.92 7.67
C ASP A 341 2.68 -30.12 8.78
N LYS A 342 3.45 -29.07 8.41
CA LYS A 342 4.18 -28.19 9.33
C LYS A 342 3.36 -27.01 9.86
N VAL A 343 2.20 -26.73 9.25
CA VAL A 343 1.34 -25.62 9.64
C VAL A 343 -0.13 -26.02 9.65
N LYS A 344 -0.85 -25.55 10.67
CA LYS A 344 -2.30 -25.67 10.76
C LYS A 344 -2.94 -24.30 10.56
N ILE A 345 -3.94 -24.22 9.68
CA ILE A 345 -4.59 -22.95 9.32
C ILE A 345 -6.03 -22.95 9.84
N ALA A 346 -6.40 -21.90 10.56
CA ALA A 346 -7.79 -21.59 10.92
C ALA A 346 -8.18 -20.23 10.33
N VAL A 347 -9.38 -20.15 9.76
CA VAL A 347 -9.88 -18.94 9.10
C VAL A 347 -11.17 -18.48 9.76
N VAL A 348 -11.20 -17.22 10.17
CA VAL A 348 -12.38 -16.54 10.69
C VAL A 348 -12.76 -15.46 9.68
N ASP A 349 -13.77 -15.73 8.87
CA ASP A 349 -14.20 -14.84 7.79
C ASP A 349 -15.69 -15.08 7.50
N PRO A 350 -16.52 -14.05 7.27
CA PRO A 350 -17.91 -14.23 6.83
C PRO A 350 -18.05 -15.06 5.55
N ARG A 351 -16.99 -15.12 4.72
CA ARG A 351 -16.99 -15.82 3.43
C ARG A 351 -16.03 -17.01 3.47
N PHE A 352 -16.39 -18.07 2.77
CA PHE A 352 -15.48 -19.18 2.49
C PHE A 352 -14.46 -18.75 1.42
N SER A 353 -13.38 -18.10 1.86
CA SER A 353 -12.32 -17.57 0.99
C SER A 353 -11.37 -18.65 0.46
N LYS A 354 -10.45 -18.29 -0.46
CA LYS A 354 -9.47 -19.27 -0.99
C LYS A 354 -8.56 -19.85 0.08
N ILE A 355 -8.26 -19.10 1.14
CA ILE A 355 -7.49 -19.62 2.28
C ILE A 355 -8.35 -20.54 3.15
N ALA A 356 -9.66 -20.27 3.29
CA ALA A 356 -10.59 -21.16 3.99
C ALA A 356 -10.68 -22.54 3.30
N ALA A 357 -10.62 -22.57 1.97
CA ALA A 357 -10.56 -23.81 1.19
C ALA A 357 -9.29 -24.66 1.45
N LYS A 358 -8.28 -24.10 2.12
CA LYS A 358 -7.04 -24.78 2.54
C LYS A 358 -6.96 -24.93 4.06
N ALA A 359 -7.94 -24.43 4.80
CA ALA A 359 -7.91 -24.38 6.25
C ALA A 359 -8.38 -25.72 6.85
N TRP A 360 -7.79 -26.07 7.99
CA TRP A 360 -8.31 -27.14 8.84
C TRP A 360 -9.67 -26.75 9.44
N MET A 361 -9.88 -25.45 9.69
CA MET A 361 -11.12 -24.93 10.25
C MET A 361 -11.49 -23.61 9.61
N TRP A 362 -12.77 -23.47 9.24
CA TRP A 362 -13.39 -22.21 8.88
C TRP A 362 -14.50 -21.87 9.88
N VAL A 363 -14.43 -20.69 10.46
CA VAL A 363 -15.42 -20.15 11.38
C VAL A 363 -16.10 -18.96 10.68
N PRO A 364 -17.37 -19.10 10.24
CA PRO A 364 -18.10 -17.96 9.71
C PRO A 364 -18.36 -16.96 10.84
N ALA A 365 -17.87 -15.73 10.67
CA ALA A 365 -18.06 -14.64 11.64
C ALA A 365 -18.96 -13.56 11.06
N LYS A 366 -19.79 -12.93 11.90
CA LYS A 366 -20.56 -11.75 11.52
C LYS A 366 -19.59 -10.55 11.43
N PRO A 367 -19.55 -9.81 10.30
CA PRO A 367 -18.67 -8.64 10.19
C PRO A 367 -18.86 -7.66 11.35
N GLY A 368 -17.76 -7.20 11.93
CA GLY A 368 -17.74 -6.27 13.07
C GLY A 368 -17.86 -6.94 14.44
N THR A 369 -17.82 -8.27 14.51
CA THR A 369 -17.85 -9.04 15.78
C THR A 369 -16.51 -9.67 16.14
N GLU A 370 -15.45 -9.41 15.36
CA GLU A 370 -14.13 -10.01 15.52
C GLU A 370 -13.52 -9.70 16.89
N ALA A 371 -13.81 -8.53 17.46
CA ALA A 371 -13.37 -8.16 18.81
C ALA A 371 -13.99 -9.05 19.90
N ALA A 372 -15.25 -9.48 19.73
CA ALA A 372 -15.90 -10.38 20.69
C ALA A 372 -15.26 -11.78 20.65
N LEU A 373 -14.90 -12.27 19.46
CA LEU A 373 -14.13 -13.51 19.32
C LEU A 373 -12.77 -13.39 20.00
N ALA A 374 -12.03 -12.30 19.77
CA ALA A 374 -10.73 -12.07 20.40
C ALA A 374 -10.83 -12.05 21.94
N LEU A 375 -11.85 -11.38 22.50
CA LEU A 375 -12.09 -11.37 23.95
C LEU A 375 -12.47 -12.74 24.50
N GLY A 376 -13.28 -13.51 23.77
CA GLY A 376 -13.61 -14.89 24.12
C GLY A 376 -12.37 -15.79 24.16
N MET A 377 -11.48 -15.65 23.17
CA MET A 377 -10.20 -16.37 23.14
C MET A 377 -9.29 -15.96 24.30
N ILE A 378 -9.16 -14.65 24.58
CA ILE A 378 -8.38 -14.15 25.72
C ILE A 378 -8.88 -14.74 27.03
N ARG A 379 -10.21 -14.71 27.24
CA ARG A 379 -10.83 -15.30 28.43
C ARG A 379 -10.48 -16.78 28.56
N TRP A 380 -10.67 -17.56 27.50
CA TRP A 380 -10.35 -19.00 27.52
C TRP A 380 -8.87 -19.26 27.81
N ILE A 381 -7.95 -18.48 27.21
CA ILE A 381 -6.51 -18.58 27.46
C ILE A 381 -6.19 -18.35 28.94
N ILE A 382 -6.85 -17.38 29.59
CA ILE A 382 -6.65 -17.07 31.00
C ILE A 382 -7.25 -18.16 31.89
N ASP A 383 -8.53 -18.51 31.67
CA ASP A 383 -9.28 -19.50 32.46
C ASP A 383 -8.59 -20.88 32.43
N GLU A 384 -8.05 -21.28 31.27
CA GLU A 384 -7.36 -22.57 31.05
C GLU A 384 -5.84 -22.50 31.25
N GLN A 385 -5.32 -21.35 31.72
CA GLN A 385 -3.89 -21.11 31.95
C GLN A 385 -2.99 -21.42 30.74
N ARG A 386 -3.47 -21.17 29.53
CA ARG A 386 -2.78 -21.43 28.25
C ARG A 386 -1.93 -20.25 27.76
N TYR A 387 -1.40 -19.46 28.67
CA TYR A 387 -0.53 -18.32 28.38
C TYR A 387 0.93 -18.64 28.73
N ASP A 388 1.86 -17.93 28.08
CA ASP A 388 3.27 -17.99 28.44
C ASP A 388 3.53 -17.18 29.72
N ARG A 389 3.51 -17.86 30.87
CA ARG A 389 3.75 -17.24 32.19
C ARG A 389 5.14 -16.59 32.28
N LYS A 390 6.16 -17.18 31.64
CA LYS A 390 7.54 -16.69 31.68
C LYS A 390 7.62 -15.36 30.96
N PHE A 391 7.04 -15.27 29.76
CA PHE A 391 6.92 -14.02 29.00
C PHE A 391 6.11 -12.95 29.76
N LEU A 392 4.95 -13.31 30.31
CA LEU A 392 4.11 -12.34 31.04
C LEU A 392 4.75 -11.83 32.34
N SER A 393 5.69 -12.58 32.93
CA SER A 393 6.45 -12.13 34.11
C SER A 393 7.49 -11.03 33.80
N ALA A 394 7.87 -10.87 32.52
CA ALA A 394 8.80 -9.84 32.09
C ALA A 394 8.10 -8.47 32.06
N ALA A 395 8.29 -7.68 33.11
CA ALA A 395 7.67 -6.36 33.28
C ALA A 395 8.37 -5.21 32.53
N ASN A 396 9.59 -5.43 32.03
CA ASN A 396 10.39 -4.43 31.31
C ASN A 396 11.54 -5.13 30.56
N LYS A 397 12.36 -4.34 29.83
CA LYS A 397 13.52 -4.84 29.08
C LYS A 397 14.52 -5.65 29.91
N ALA A 398 14.79 -5.23 31.15
CA ALA A 398 15.70 -5.97 32.03
C ALA A 398 15.10 -7.31 32.47
N GLY A 399 13.80 -7.32 32.79
CA GLY A 399 13.04 -8.53 33.08
C GLY A 399 13.05 -9.51 31.91
N ALA A 400 12.74 -9.03 30.70
CA ALA A 400 12.78 -9.85 29.48
C ALA A 400 14.17 -10.48 29.26
N LYS A 401 15.24 -9.70 29.38
CA LYS A 401 16.60 -10.22 29.29
C LYS A 401 16.90 -11.28 30.36
N ALA A 402 16.44 -11.09 31.59
CA ALA A 402 16.65 -12.03 32.69
C ALA A 402 15.97 -13.38 32.44
N VAL A 403 14.81 -13.37 31.79
CA VAL A 403 14.09 -14.59 31.41
C VAL A 403 14.40 -15.05 29.97
N GLY A 404 15.31 -14.41 29.24
CA GLY A 404 15.67 -14.80 27.87
C GLY A 404 14.57 -14.56 26.83
N GLU A 405 13.67 -13.60 27.07
CA GLU A 405 12.65 -13.16 26.13
C GLU A 405 13.10 -11.94 25.32
N GLN A 406 12.59 -11.81 24.09
CA GLN A 406 12.93 -10.68 23.21
C GLN A 406 12.10 -9.42 23.46
N SER A 407 10.96 -9.57 24.14
CA SER A 407 10.01 -8.50 24.43
C SER A 407 9.45 -8.64 25.85
N TRP A 408 8.65 -7.67 26.29
CA TRP A 408 8.05 -7.60 27.62
C TRP A 408 6.61 -7.09 27.54
N THR A 409 5.89 -7.17 28.67
CA THR A 409 4.53 -6.66 28.82
C THR A 409 4.39 -5.87 30.12
N ASN A 410 3.23 -5.28 30.33
CA ASN A 410 2.83 -4.68 31.61
C ASN A 410 1.93 -5.62 32.45
N ALA A 411 1.88 -6.92 32.14
CA ALA A 411 0.95 -7.86 32.80
C ALA A 411 1.18 -7.97 34.32
N ALA A 412 2.42 -7.80 34.78
CA ALA A 412 2.78 -7.84 36.20
C ALA A 412 2.74 -6.46 36.89
N TRP A 413 2.27 -5.42 36.22
CA TRP A 413 2.23 -4.07 36.80
C TRP A 413 1.03 -3.90 37.72
N LEU A 414 1.23 -3.20 38.83
CA LEU A 414 0.17 -2.90 39.79
C LEU A 414 -0.61 -1.65 39.34
N VAL A 415 -1.93 -1.74 39.44
CA VAL A 415 -2.88 -0.67 39.08
C VAL A 415 -3.68 -0.32 40.33
N LYS A 416 -3.86 0.97 40.61
CA LYS A 416 -4.70 1.48 41.69
C LYS A 416 -6.19 1.38 41.31
N GLU A 417 -7.08 1.53 42.29
CA GLU A 417 -8.53 1.51 42.04
C GLU A 417 -9.00 2.62 41.08
N ASP A 418 -8.26 3.74 41.02
CA ASP A 418 -8.51 4.85 40.08
C ASP A 418 -8.08 4.56 38.63
N GLY A 419 -7.51 3.37 38.37
CA GLY A 419 -7.03 2.94 37.05
C GLY A 419 -5.62 3.40 36.69
N SER A 420 -4.95 4.19 37.54
CA SER A 420 -3.57 4.61 37.31
C SER A 420 -2.55 3.62 37.86
N PHE A 421 -1.35 3.55 37.25
CA PHE A 421 -0.29 2.65 37.70
C PHE A 421 0.26 3.05 39.08
N LEU A 422 0.41 2.07 39.97
CA LEU A 422 1.03 2.27 41.27
C LEU A 422 2.51 2.64 41.11
N ARG A 423 2.97 3.65 41.84
CA ARG A 423 4.37 4.07 41.87
C ARG A 423 5.10 3.46 43.06
N ALA A 424 6.39 3.25 42.86
CA ALA A 424 7.27 2.70 43.88
C ALA A 424 7.23 3.54 45.19
N SER A 425 7.25 4.87 45.07
CA SER A 425 7.13 5.78 46.22
C SER A 425 5.76 5.76 46.92
N GLU A 426 4.68 5.47 46.20
CA GLU A 426 3.35 5.27 46.79
C GLU A 426 3.25 3.93 47.53
N ALA A 427 4.02 2.93 47.11
CA ALA A 427 4.12 1.62 47.75
C ALA A 427 5.13 1.58 48.92
N GLY A 428 5.77 2.70 49.25
CA GLY A 428 6.85 2.74 50.25
C GLY A 428 8.16 2.08 49.79
N VAL A 429 8.29 1.78 48.50
CA VAL A 429 9.45 1.12 47.90
C VAL A 429 10.19 2.15 47.03
N GLY A 430 11.21 2.81 47.58
CA GLY A 430 11.99 3.83 46.87
C GLY A 430 11.44 5.25 47.02
N GLN A 431 12.26 6.23 46.67
CA GLN A 431 11.94 7.65 46.85
C GLN A 431 11.38 8.29 45.57
N LYS A 432 10.69 9.42 45.72
CA LYS A 432 10.34 10.25 44.55
C LYS A 432 11.62 10.81 43.97
N GLU A 433 11.86 10.52 42.70
CA GLU A 433 12.96 11.09 41.93
C GLU A 433 12.40 12.18 41.00
N THR A 434 13.03 13.35 41.04
CA THR A 434 12.83 14.39 40.01
C THR A 434 13.74 14.06 38.84
N ARG A 435 13.16 13.95 37.64
CA ARG A 435 13.91 13.62 36.42
C ARG A 435 13.66 14.69 35.39
N THR A 436 14.74 15.22 34.84
CA THR A 436 14.63 16.16 33.72
C THR A 436 14.13 15.41 32.48
N THR A 437 13.01 15.86 31.94
CA THR A 437 12.41 15.39 30.69
C THR A 437 13.28 15.79 29.49
N ALA A 438 13.01 15.23 28.32
CA ALA A 438 13.77 15.54 27.10
C ALA A 438 13.67 17.02 26.68
N ASP A 439 12.61 17.72 27.07
CA ASP A 439 12.39 19.16 26.86
C ASP A 439 12.92 20.04 28.01
N GLY A 440 13.70 19.46 28.94
CA GLY A 440 14.37 20.21 30.00
C GLY A 440 13.49 20.58 31.20
N LYS A 441 12.24 20.09 31.24
CA LYS A 441 11.36 20.27 32.40
C LYS A 441 11.72 19.26 33.49
N LYS A 442 11.51 19.61 34.75
CA LYS A 442 11.85 18.78 35.91
C LYS A 442 10.68 17.96 36.42
#